data_AF-A0A940FNV5-F1
#
_entry.id   AF-A0A940FNV5-F1
#
_cell.length_a   1.000
_cell.length_b   1.000
_cell.length_c   1.000
_cell.angle_alpha   90.00
_cell.angle_beta   90.00
_cell.angle_gamma   90.00
#
_symmetry.space_group_name_H-M   'P 1'
#
loop_
_entity.id
_entity.type
_entity.pdbx_description
1 polymer ?
#
loop_
_entity_poly.entity_id
_entity_poly.type
_entity_poly.pdbx_seq_one_letter_code
_entity_poly.pdbx_strand_id
1 'polypeptide(L)'
;MPREQIDKLMDFLIAYVHFDEKEINIKFEEELKVLTNKSETMGIREMILELAREQGLEQGLEQGLEQGLEQGLVQGLANGLRQKEIAIENISKNLLMEGLDIQLIHKTTSLPLARLKELKEELQVN
;
A
#
# COMPACT_ATOMS: atom_id res chain seq x y z
N MET A 1 25.95 8.63 -14.16
CA MET A 1 26.49 9.39 -13.00
C MET A 1 27.03 10.77 -13.39
N PRO A 2 26.30 11.58 -14.18
CA PRO A 2 26.39 13.04 -13.94
C PRO A 2 25.10 13.85 -14.07
N ARG A 3 24.06 13.38 -14.80
CA ARG A 3 22.86 14.20 -15.06
C ARG A 3 22.02 14.45 -13.82
N GLU A 4 21.77 13.42 -13.03
CA GLU A 4 20.91 13.53 -11.84
C GLU A 4 21.47 14.48 -10.77
N GLN A 5 22.79 14.55 -10.60
CA GLN A 5 23.43 15.49 -9.67
C GLN A 5 23.43 16.91 -10.21
N ILE A 6 23.55 17.06 -11.53
CA ILE A 6 23.42 18.36 -12.21
C ILE A 6 21.97 18.85 -12.10
N ASP A 7 20.98 17.98 -12.33
CA ASP A 7 19.57 18.31 -12.23
C ASP A 7 19.22 18.71 -10.78
N LYS A 8 19.66 17.94 -9.77
CA LYS A 8 19.49 18.29 -8.34
C LYS A 8 20.15 19.62 -7.94
N LEU A 9 21.31 19.93 -8.51
CA LEU A 9 21.98 21.21 -8.27
C LEU A 9 21.23 22.37 -8.95
N MET A 10 20.72 22.15 -10.15
CA MET A 10 19.89 23.13 -10.86
C MET A 10 18.59 23.40 -10.11
N ASP A 11 17.94 22.36 -9.59
CA ASP A 11 16.74 22.48 -8.76
C ASP A 11 17.03 23.31 -7.50
N PHE A 12 18.18 23.07 -6.85
CA PHE A 12 18.61 23.86 -5.69
C PHE A 12 18.85 25.34 -6.04
N LEU A 13 19.61 25.59 -7.11
CA LEU A 13 19.94 26.94 -7.55
C LEU A 13 18.67 27.72 -7.90
N ILE A 14 17.71 27.08 -8.57
CA ILE A 14 16.45 27.72 -8.97
C ILE A 14 15.50 27.91 -7.77
N ALA A 15 15.44 26.96 -6.83
CA ALA A 15 14.52 27.03 -5.70
C ALA A 15 14.98 27.97 -4.57
N TYR A 16 16.29 28.12 -4.38
CA TYR A 16 16.84 28.80 -3.20
C TYR A 16 17.71 30.02 -3.50
N VAL A 17 18.13 30.23 -4.75
CA VAL A 17 18.87 31.44 -5.13
C VAL A 17 17.89 32.47 -5.69
N HIS A 18 17.43 33.35 -4.80
CA HIS A 18 16.64 34.53 -5.16
C HIS A 18 17.41 35.79 -4.82
N PHE A 19 17.45 36.73 -5.75
CA PHE A 19 18.11 38.03 -5.55
C PHE A 19 17.06 39.12 -5.34
N ASP A 20 17.28 39.98 -4.34
CA ASP A 20 16.39 41.11 -4.03
C ASP A 20 16.23 42.06 -5.23
N GLU A 21 17.28 42.18 -6.05
CA GLU A 21 17.24 42.93 -7.29
C GLU A 21 16.69 42.09 -8.45
N LYS A 22 15.52 42.49 -8.95
CA LYS A 22 14.83 41.84 -10.07
C LYS A 22 15.71 41.69 -11.32
N GLU A 23 16.55 42.68 -11.62
CA GLU A 23 17.47 42.63 -12.77
C GLU A 23 18.52 41.52 -12.65
N ILE A 24 19.00 41.25 -11.44
CA ILE A 24 19.98 40.18 -11.19
C ILE A 24 19.31 38.83 -11.35
N ASN A 25 18.08 38.66 -10.86
CA ASN A 25 17.33 37.42 -11.01
C ASN A 25 17.05 37.09 -12.48
N ILE A 26 16.69 38.10 -13.29
CA ILE A 26 16.47 37.93 -14.74
C ILE A 26 17.77 37.49 -15.45
N LYS A 27 18.89 38.16 -15.17
CA LYS A 27 20.20 37.78 -15.75
C LYS A 27 20.62 36.37 -15.35
N PHE A 28 20.38 36.00 -14.10
CA PHE A 28 20.66 34.66 -13.61
C PHE A 28 19.86 33.60 -14.37
N GLU A 29 18.56 33.81 -14.57
CA GLU A 29 17.70 32.91 -15.36
C GLU A 29 18.17 32.80 -16.82
N GLU A 30 18.56 33.92 -17.45
CA GLU A 30 19.08 33.96 -18.82
C GLU A 30 20.38 33.15 -18.97
N GLU A 31 21.32 33.31 -18.03
CA GLU A 31 22.58 32.56 -18.03
C GLU A 31 22.36 31.05 -17.81
N LEU A 32 21.44 30.67 -16.91
CA LEU A 32 21.08 29.26 -16.74
C LEU A 32 20.48 28.65 -18.01
N LYS A 33 19.70 29.43 -18.77
CA LYS A 33 19.16 29.00 -20.07
C LYS A 33 20.26 28.75 -21.10
N VAL A 34 21.27 29.61 -21.15
CA VAL A 34 22.44 29.45 -22.04
C VAL A 34 23.26 28.23 -21.65
N LEU A 35 23.59 28.07 -20.37
CA LEU A 35 24.42 26.97 -19.86
C LEU A 35 23.77 25.59 -20.03
N THR A 36 22.44 25.50 -19.91
CA THR A 36 21.73 24.22 -20.04
C THR A 36 21.38 23.86 -21.48
N ASN A 37 21.55 24.79 -22.43
CA ASN A 37 21.17 24.65 -23.86
C ASN A 37 19.75 24.09 -24.06
N LYS A 38 18.87 24.29 -23.07
CA LYS A 38 17.44 23.92 -23.11
C LYS A 38 16.66 25.16 -23.49
N SER A 39 16.00 25.12 -24.65
CA SER A 39 15.18 26.23 -25.18
C SER A 39 13.98 26.56 -24.29
N GLU A 40 13.55 25.58 -23.49
CA GLU A 40 12.50 25.66 -22.49
C GLU A 40 13.07 25.14 -21.16
N THR A 41 13.92 25.93 -20.50
CA THR A 41 13.95 25.88 -19.04
C THR A 41 12.57 26.32 -18.59
N MET A 42 11.79 25.43 -17.96
CA MET A 42 10.60 25.85 -17.22
C MET A 42 11.01 27.02 -16.33
N GLY A 43 10.24 28.11 -16.33
CA GLY A 43 10.51 29.21 -15.42
C GLY A 43 10.55 28.70 -13.98
N ILE A 44 11.21 29.43 -13.08
CA ILE A 44 11.36 29.05 -11.66
C ILE A 44 10.01 28.64 -11.06
N ARG A 45 8.95 29.36 -11.44
CA ARG A 45 7.58 29.11 -10.99
C ARG A 45 7.00 27.79 -11.54
N GLU A 46 7.15 27.53 -12.83
CA GLU A 46 6.68 26.29 -13.46
C GLU A 46 7.41 25.07 -12.90
N MET A 47 8.71 25.21 -12.63
CA MET A 47 9.52 24.14 -12.03
C MET A 47 9.08 23.82 -10.59
N ILE A 48 8.85 24.84 -9.75
CA ILE A 48 8.33 24.66 -8.38
C ILE A 48 6.96 23.97 -8.40
N LEU A 49 6.09 24.35 -9.33
CA LEU A 49 4.77 23.73 -9.48
C LEU A 49 4.87 22.26 -9.89
N GLU A 50 5.78 21.93 -10.82
CA GLU A 50 5.99 20.54 -11.25
C GLU A 50 6.58 19.69 -10.12
N LEU A 51 7.58 20.19 -9.38
CA LEU A 51 8.14 19.51 -8.22
C LEU A 51 7.09 19.24 -7.13
N ALA A 52 6.24 20.22 -6.83
CA ALA A 52 5.16 20.05 -5.87
C ALA A 52 4.12 19.01 -6.36
N ARG A 53 3.86 18.98 -7.68
CA ARG A 53 2.96 17.99 -8.30
C ARG A 53 3.53 16.59 -8.23
N GLU A 54 4.81 16.42 -8.55
CA GLU A 54 5.51 15.13 -8.48
C GLU A 54 5.58 14.61 -7.05
N GLN A 55 5.97 15.45 -6.08
CA GLN A 55 5.98 15.08 -4.66
C GLN A 55 4.59 14.70 -4.16
N GLY A 56 3.56 15.48 -4.51
CA GLY A 56 2.19 15.18 -4.12
C GLY A 56 1.67 13.86 -4.72
N LEU A 57 2.06 13.56 -5.97
CA LEU A 57 1.70 12.31 -6.63
C LEU A 57 2.43 11.12 -6.01
N GLU A 58 3.73 11.25 -5.75
CA GLU A 58 4.55 10.21 -5.12
C GLU A 58 4.02 9.87 -3.72
N GLN A 59 3.80 10.90 -2.88
CA GLN A 59 3.23 10.71 -1.54
C GLN A 59 1.83 10.11 -1.58
N GLY A 60 0.97 10.59 -2.49
CA GLY A 60 -0.38 10.06 -2.63
C GLY A 60 -0.40 8.60 -3.09
N LEU A 61 0.51 8.22 -3.99
CA LEU A 61 0.64 6.85 -4.48
C LEU A 61 1.20 5.92 -3.41
N GLU A 62 2.24 6.35 -2.69
CA GLU A 62 2.84 5.58 -1.61
C GLU A 62 1.81 5.31 -0.50
N GLN A 63 1.14 6.36 -0.01
CA GLN A 63 0.11 6.24 1.03
C GLN A 63 -1.08 5.38 0.55
N GLY A 64 -1.55 5.59 -0.68
CA GLY A 64 -2.66 4.84 -1.24
C GLY A 64 -2.33 3.35 -1.42
N LEU A 65 -1.10 3.04 -1.86
CA LEU A 65 -0.64 1.66 -2.03
C LEU A 65 -0.47 0.96 -0.69
N GLU A 66 0.15 1.62 0.29
CA GLU A 66 0.36 1.06 1.64
C GLU A 66 -0.99 0.75 2.31
N GLN A 67 -1.91 1.71 2.33
CA GLN A 67 -3.25 1.52 2.91
C GLN A 67 -4.04 0.44 2.17
N GLY A 68 -4.01 0.45 0.83
CA GLY A 68 -4.72 -0.54 0.02
C GLY A 68 -4.19 -1.97 0.23
N LEU A 69 -2.86 -2.12 0.33
CA LEU A 69 -2.23 -3.41 0.55
C LEU A 69 -2.51 -3.94 1.96
N GLU A 70 -2.39 -3.10 2.99
CA GLU A 70 -2.66 -3.48 4.37
C GLU A 70 -4.11 -3.92 4.55
N GLN A 71 -5.07 -3.12 4.07
CA GLN A 71 -6.50 -3.44 4.16
C GLN A 71 -6.83 -4.72 3.38
N GLY A 72 -6.31 -4.86 2.16
CA GLY A 72 -6.52 -6.04 1.32
C GLY A 72 -5.98 -7.31 1.96
N LEU A 73 -4.79 -7.25 2.55
CA LEU A 73 -4.15 -8.40 3.20
C LEU A 73 -4.89 -8.83 4.47
N VAL A 74 -5.26 -7.88 5.34
CA VAL A 74 -6.02 -8.16 6.56
C VAL A 74 -7.39 -8.77 6.22
N GLN A 75 -8.12 -8.17 5.29
CA GLN A 75 -9.43 -8.66 4.88
C GLN A 75 -9.33 -10.03 4.21
N GLY A 76 -8.34 -10.24 3.35
CA GLY A 76 -8.09 -11.52 2.68
C GLY A 76 -7.77 -12.64 3.67
N LEU A 77 -6.89 -12.37 4.64
CA LEU A 77 -6.51 -13.35 5.66
C LEU A 77 -7.68 -13.69 6.59
N ALA A 78 -8.42 -12.69 7.06
CA ALA A 78 -9.58 -12.89 7.92
C ALA A 78 -10.68 -13.72 7.21
N ASN A 79 -10.97 -13.39 5.96
CA ASN A 79 -11.92 -14.16 5.14
C ASN A 79 -11.44 -15.60 4.92
N GLY A 80 -10.15 -15.80 4.64
CA GLY A 80 -9.58 -17.14 4.44
C GLY A 80 -9.65 -18.01 5.69
N LEU A 81 -9.32 -17.44 6.87
CA LEU A 81 -9.42 -18.13 8.15
C LEU A 81 -10.87 -18.50 8.46
N ARG A 82 -11.81 -17.57 8.28
CA ARG A 82 -13.24 -17.82 8.49
C ARG A 82 -13.78 -18.91 7.56
N GLN A 83 -13.40 -18.89 6.28
CA GLN A 83 -13.80 -19.94 5.34
C GLN A 83 -13.24 -21.30 5.73
N LYS A 84 -11.98 -21.35 6.20
CA LYS A 84 -11.37 -22.58 6.72
C LYS A 84 -12.11 -23.11 7.95
N GLU A 85 -12.46 -22.24 8.90
CA GLU A 85 -13.23 -22.63 10.09
C GLU A 85 -14.60 -23.22 9.72
N ILE A 86 -15.35 -22.54 8.84
CA ILE A 86 -16.65 -23.03 8.34
C ILE A 86 -16.49 -24.39 7.64
N ALA A 87 -15.46 -24.56 6.82
CA ALA A 87 -15.21 -25.83 6.14
C ALA A 87 -14.91 -26.96 7.15
N ILE A 88 -14.10 -26.68 8.17
CA ILE A 88 -13.80 -27.65 9.23
C ILE A 88 -15.06 -28.02 10.03
N GLU A 89 -15.91 -27.05 10.36
CA GLU A 89 -17.17 -27.31 11.04
C GLU A 89 -18.10 -28.18 10.19
N ASN A 90 -18.26 -27.87 8.90
CA ASN A 90 -19.11 -28.66 7.99
C ASN A 90 -18.61 -30.10 7.83
N ILE A 91 -17.29 -30.28 7.68
CA ILE A 91 -16.68 -31.63 7.66
C ILE A 91 -16.98 -32.34 8.98
N SER A 92 -16.79 -31.68 10.11
CA SER A 92 -17.05 -32.26 11.43
C SER A 92 -18.52 -32.66 11.61
N LYS A 93 -19.48 -31.84 11.15
CA LYS A 93 -20.92 -32.17 11.15
C LYS A 93 -21.19 -33.44 10.34
N ASN A 94 -20.67 -33.54 9.13
CA ASN A 94 -20.85 -34.72 8.29
C ASN A 94 -20.27 -35.98 8.94
N LEU A 95 -19.08 -35.89 9.53
CA LEU A 95 -18.46 -37.03 10.24
C LEU A 95 -19.28 -37.46 11.47
N LEU A 96 -19.87 -36.51 12.20
CA LEU A 96 -20.77 -36.82 13.32
C LEU A 96 -22.05 -37.51 12.84
N MET A 97 -22.62 -37.10 11.70
CA MET A 97 -23.79 -37.74 11.11
C MET A 97 -23.52 -39.17 10.64
N GLU A 98 -22.31 -39.44 10.13
CA GLU A 98 -21.82 -40.78 9.79
C GLU A 98 -21.51 -41.64 11.04
N GLY A 99 -21.68 -41.09 12.25
CA GLY A 99 -21.52 -41.82 13.51
C GLY A 99 -20.06 -41.98 13.96
N LEU A 100 -19.13 -41.18 13.43
CA LEU A 100 -17.74 -41.22 13.88
C LEU A 100 -17.59 -40.68 15.31
N ASP A 101 -16.62 -41.25 16.05
CA ASP A 101 -16.34 -40.87 17.43
C ASP A 101 -15.77 -39.44 17.54
N ILE A 102 -16.21 -38.73 18.57
CA ILE A 102 -15.85 -37.32 18.83
C ILE A 102 -14.35 -37.17 19.08
N GLN A 103 -13.69 -38.12 19.77
CA GLN A 103 -12.26 -38.03 20.03
C GLN A 103 -11.44 -38.15 18.75
N LEU A 104 -11.88 -39.02 17.82
CA LEU A 104 -11.24 -39.17 16.52
C LEU A 104 -11.39 -37.91 15.66
N ILE A 105 -12.59 -37.32 15.64
CA ILE A 105 -12.84 -36.07 14.92
C ILE A 105 -11.98 -34.94 15.50
N HIS A 106 -11.97 -34.77 16.83
CA HIS A 106 -11.12 -33.79 17.51
C HIS A 106 -9.65 -33.93 17.14
N LYS A 107 -9.12 -35.15 17.18
CA LYS A 107 -7.71 -35.43 16.84
C LYS A 107 -7.39 -35.08 15.37
N THR A 108 -8.35 -35.24 14.47
CA THR A 108 -8.15 -35.06 13.02
C THR A 108 -8.36 -33.62 12.58
N THR A 109 -9.43 -32.97 13.07
CA THR A 109 -9.80 -31.61 12.66
C THR A 109 -9.23 -30.53 13.56
N SER A 110 -8.67 -30.91 14.72
CA SER A 110 -8.26 -30.00 15.79
C SER A 110 -9.39 -29.11 16.32
N LEU A 111 -10.66 -29.43 16.01
CA LEU A 111 -11.81 -28.68 16.50
C LEU A 111 -12.01 -28.99 17.99
N PRO A 112 -12.24 -28.00 18.88
CA PRO A 112 -12.40 -28.23 20.30
C PRO A 112 -13.51 -29.23 20.65
N LEU A 113 -13.27 -30.08 21.64
CA LEU A 113 -14.26 -31.07 22.10
C LEU A 113 -15.58 -30.42 22.54
N ALA A 114 -15.53 -29.23 23.14
CA ALA A 114 -16.73 -28.46 23.51
C ALA A 114 -17.57 -28.13 22.28
N ARG A 115 -16.94 -27.57 21.23
CA ARG A 115 -17.61 -27.24 19.98
C ARG A 115 -18.19 -28.48 19.30
N LEU A 116 -17.47 -29.59 19.26
CA LEU A 116 -17.98 -30.84 18.69
C LEU A 116 -19.21 -31.39 19.43
N LYS A 117 -19.28 -31.21 20.76
CA LYS A 117 -20.47 -31.58 21.54
C LYS A 117 -21.66 -30.68 21.20
N GLU A 118 -21.45 -29.36 21.14
CA GLU A 118 -22.48 -28.40 20.70
C GLU A 118 -22.99 -28.77 19.30
N LEU A 119 -22.10 -29.04 18.35
CA LEU A 119 -22.48 -29.44 16.99
C LEU A 119 -23.31 -30.73 16.97
N LYS A 120 -22.99 -31.70 17.84
CA LYS A 120 -23.77 -32.94 17.95
C LYS A 120 -25.16 -32.66 18.53
N GLU A 121 -25.29 -31.77 19.50
CA GLU A 121 -26.57 -31.34 20.05
C GLU A 121 -27.41 -30.60 18.99
N GLU A 122 -26.80 -29.67 18.23
CA GLU A 122 -27.44 -28.97 17.09
C GLU A 122 -28.04 -29.94 16.06
N LEU A 123 -27.39 -31.09 15.83
CA LEU A 123 -27.83 -32.12 14.88
C LEU A 123 -28.92 -33.03 15.43
N GLN A 124 -29.13 -33.09 16.75
CA GLN A 124 -30.17 -33.90 17.40
C GLN A 124 -31.48 -33.13 17.59
N VAL A 125 -31.43 -31.80 17.47
CA VAL A 125 -32.57 -30.88 17.63
C VAL A 125 -33.29 -30.61 16.28
N ASN A 126 -32.68 -31.03 15.16
CA ASN A 126 -33.30 -31.04 13.82
C ASN A 126 -33.72 -32.46 13.42
#